data_AF-A0AA42AXZ3-F1
#
_entry.id   AF-A0AA42AXZ3-F1
#
_cell.length_a   1.000
_cell.length_b   1.000
_cell.length_c   1.000
_cell.angle_alpha   90.00
_cell.angle_beta   90.00
_cell.angle_gamma   90.00
#
_symmetry.space_group_name_H-M   'P 1'
#
loop_
_entity.id
_entity.type
_entity.pdbx_description
1 polymer ?
#
loop_
_entity_poly.entity_id
_entity_poly.type
_entity_poly.pdbx_seq_one_letter_code
_entity_poly.pdbx_strand_id
1 'polypeptide(L)'
;MDLMANTLLASGASPAMLHCLQEIPDFTPHADGLCLNVGTLSPDWLPSMKSAAELVNQLGKPWVFDPVAVSASEFRLKTCLELVTLKPAVIRGNASEILALANASRDTHSSK
;
A
#
# COMPACT_ATOMS: atom_id res chain seq x y z
N MET A 1 0.21 -9.83 12.17
CA MET A 1 0.92 -8.54 12.30
C MET A 1 2.29 -8.74 12.93
N ASP A 2 2.35 -9.55 13.99
CA ASP A 2 3.55 -9.83 14.80
C ASP A 2 4.78 -10.29 14.02
N LEU A 3 4.62 -11.20 13.06
CA LEU A 3 5.76 -11.68 12.25
C LEU A 3 6.46 -10.54 11.49
N MET A 4 5.69 -9.61 10.91
CA MET A 4 6.25 -8.46 10.18
C MET A 4 6.99 -7.52 11.14
N ALA A 5 6.39 -7.20 12.29
CA ALA A 5 7.04 -6.37 13.31
C ALA A 5 8.34 -7.01 13.80
N ASN A 6 8.31 -8.29 14.18
CA ASN A 6 9.48 -9.01 14.69
C ASN A 6 10.57 -9.15 13.62
N THR A 7 10.20 -9.32 12.35
CA THR A 7 11.18 -9.36 11.25
C THR A 7 11.88 -8.00 11.09
N LEU A 8 11.12 -6.89 11.12
CA LEU A 8 11.68 -5.54 11.06
C LEU A 8 12.58 -5.25 12.26
N LEU A 9 12.14 -5.60 13.48
CA LEU A 9 12.95 -5.49 14.69
C LEU A 9 14.24 -6.31 14.60
N ALA A 10 14.17 -7.56 14.13
CA ALA A 10 15.33 -8.41 13.95
C ALA A 10 16.33 -7.86 12.92
N SER A 11 15.86 -7.08 11.94
CA SER A 11 16.72 -6.35 11.00
C SER A 11 17.25 -5.00 11.53
N GLY A 12 16.91 -4.62 12.77
CA GLY A 12 17.33 -3.36 13.39
C GLY A 12 16.47 -2.15 13.04
N ALA A 13 15.30 -2.35 12.43
CA ALA A 13 14.33 -1.28 12.17
C ALA A 13 13.39 -1.07 13.35
N SER A 14 12.63 0.03 13.32
CA SER A 14 11.60 0.36 14.33
C SER A 14 10.20 0.35 13.68
N PRO A 15 9.44 -0.75 13.76
CA PRO A 15 8.14 -0.84 13.13
C PRO A 15 7.03 -0.17 13.96
N ALA A 16 6.05 0.40 13.27
CA ALA A 16 4.77 0.83 13.85
C ALA A 16 3.63 0.46 12.90
N MET A 17 2.48 0.08 13.45
CA MET A 17 1.31 -0.34 12.68
C MET A 17 0.12 0.56 12.95
N LEU A 18 -0.25 1.36 11.94
CA LEU A 18 -1.30 2.35 12.04
C LEU A 18 -2.43 2.05 11.06
N HIS A 19 -3.66 2.24 11.53
CA HIS A 19 -4.88 2.20 10.71
C HIS A 19 -5.78 3.42 10.97
N CYS A 20 -5.53 4.16 12.06
CA CYS A 20 -6.29 5.34 12.45
C CYS A 20 -5.93 6.52 11.54
N LEU A 21 -6.93 7.08 10.84
CA LEU A 21 -6.72 8.21 9.92
C LEU A 21 -6.20 9.45 10.66
N GLN A 22 -6.64 9.64 11.89
CA GLN A 22 -6.34 10.80 12.72
C GLN A 22 -4.87 10.83 13.15
N GLU A 23 -4.20 9.68 13.23
CA GLU A 23 -2.77 9.59 13.58
C GLU A 23 -1.83 9.82 12.40
N ILE A 24 -2.33 9.77 11.16
CA ILE A 24 -1.50 9.85 9.95
C ILE A 24 -0.70 11.17 9.87
N PRO A 25 -1.28 12.36 10.11
CA PRO A 25 -0.54 13.62 10.05
C PRO A 25 0.58 13.71 11.09
N ASP A 26 0.36 13.12 12.27
CA ASP A 26 1.29 13.19 13.39
C ASP A 26 2.42 12.16 13.25
N PHE A 27 2.11 10.95 12.77
CA PHE A 27 3.06 9.84 12.77
C PHE A 27 3.91 9.76 11.50
N THR A 28 3.29 9.93 10.32
CA THR A 28 3.95 9.73 9.01
C THR A 28 5.20 10.61 8.82
N PRO A 29 5.25 11.87 9.29
CA PRO A 29 6.47 12.68 9.22
C PRO A 29 7.69 12.09 9.93
N HIS A 30 7.50 11.19 10.90
CA HIS A 30 8.58 10.56 11.65
C HIS A 30 9.01 9.19 11.10
N ALA A 31 8.23 8.57 10.21
CA ALA A 31 8.58 7.29 9.61
C ALA A 31 9.60 7.46 8.47
N ASP A 32 10.60 6.59 8.33
CA ASP A 32 11.56 6.64 7.21
C ASP A 32 11.02 6.06 5.90
N GLY A 33 9.95 5.27 6.00
CA GLY A 33 9.24 4.70 4.86
C GLY A 33 7.90 4.09 5.27
N LEU A 34 7.10 3.74 4.28
CA LEU A 34 5.75 3.18 4.48
C LEU A 34 5.63 1.83 3.77
N CYS A 35 4.92 0.88 4.38
CA CYS A 35 4.50 -0.35 3.73
C CYS A 35 2.98 -0.45 3.79
N LEU A 36 2.34 -0.52 2.62
CA LEU A 36 0.90 -0.76 2.51
C LEU A 36 0.67 -2.18 2.00
N ASN A 37 0.00 -2.99 2.82
CA ASN A 37 -0.41 -4.34 2.48
C ASN A 37 -1.93 -4.44 2.57
N VAL A 38 -2.58 -4.91 1.49
CA VAL A 38 -4.04 -4.98 1.41
C VAL A 38 -4.61 -6.36 1.75
N GLY A 39 -3.83 -7.30 2.30
CA GLY A 39 -4.26 -8.67 2.58
C GLY A 39 -5.58 -8.74 3.35
N THR A 40 -5.77 -7.85 4.33
CA THR A 40 -7.01 -7.69 5.10
C THR A 40 -7.68 -6.35 4.82
N LEU A 41 -7.86 -6.00 3.53
CA LEU A 41 -8.46 -4.74 3.11
C LEU A 41 -9.84 -4.51 3.75
N SER A 42 -10.01 -3.32 4.32
CA SER A 42 -11.28 -2.82 4.87
C SER A 42 -11.60 -1.44 4.26
N PRO A 43 -12.86 -1.15 3.90
CA PRO A 43 -13.26 0.18 3.45
C PRO A 43 -12.96 1.28 4.49
N ASP A 44 -13.02 0.95 5.78
CA ASP A 44 -12.77 1.91 6.87
C ASP A 44 -11.30 2.32 6.97
N TRP A 45 -10.38 1.47 6.50
CA TRP A 45 -8.93 1.73 6.54
C TRP A 45 -8.42 2.37 5.24
N LEU A 46 -9.18 2.28 4.15
CA LEU A 46 -8.76 2.81 2.85
C LEU A 46 -8.45 4.32 2.89
N PRO A 47 -9.23 5.19 3.57
CA PRO A 47 -8.86 6.60 3.72
C PRO A 47 -7.49 6.79 4.38
N SER A 48 -7.18 6.02 5.42
CA SER A 48 -5.88 6.07 6.12
C SER A 48 -4.74 5.63 5.21
N MET A 49 -4.94 4.56 4.42
CA MET A 49 -3.94 4.08 3.46
C MET A 49 -3.61 5.14 2.41
N LYS A 50 -4.63 5.77 1.81
CA LYS A 50 -4.44 6.83 0.81
C LYS A 50 -3.74 8.06 1.41
N SER A 51 -4.22 8.53 2.56
CA SER A 51 -3.64 9.67 3.27
C SER A 51 -2.16 9.45 3.61
N ALA A 52 -1.81 8.25 4.09
CA ALA A 52 -0.42 7.91 4.39
C ALA A 52 0.47 7.89 3.14
N ALA A 53 -0.01 7.31 2.03
CA ALA A 53 0.73 7.28 0.77
C ALA A 53 0.90 8.68 0.15
N GLU A 54 -0.13 9.52 0.20
CA GLU A 54 -0.04 10.91 -0.26
C GLU A 54 0.95 11.71 0.58
N LEU A 55 0.90 11.60 1.90
CA LEU A 55 1.78 12.32 2.80
C LEU A 55 3.24 11.86 2.69
N VAL A 56 3.49 10.55 2.63
CA VAL A 56 4.87 10.03 2.47
C VAL A 56 5.50 10.47 1.14
N ASN A 57 4.70 10.57 0.08
CA ASN A 57 5.12 11.14 -1.20
C ASN A 57 5.45 12.63 -1.10
N GLN A 58 4.60 13.42 -0.43
CA GLN A 58 4.85 14.86 -0.22
C GLN A 58 6.16 15.10 0.55
N LEU A 59 6.50 14.18 1.47
CA LEU A 59 7.73 14.21 2.24
C LEU A 59 8.95 13.63 1.50
N GLY A 60 8.77 13.16 0.26
CA GLY A 60 9.85 12.56 -0.54
C GLY A 60 10.36 11.23 0.00
N LYS A 61 9.55 10.50 0.78
CA LYS A 61 9.93 9.25 1.42
C LYS A 61 9.38 8.03 0.65
N PRO A 62 10.15 6.94 0.55
CA PRO A 62 9.74 5.78 -0.24
C PRO A 62 8.62 5.00 0.45
N TRP A 63 7.82 4.33 -0.36
CA TRP A 63 6.84 3.37 0.14
C TRP A 63 6.69 2.15 -0.76
N VAL A 64 6.38 1.03 -0.11
CA VAL A 64 6.20 -0.28 -0.73
C VAL A 64 4.72 -0.62 -0.74
N PHE A 65 4.23 -1.11 -1.87
CA PHE A 65 2.87 -1.60 -2.03
C PHE A 65 2.85 -3.11 -2.27
N ASP A 66 2.11 -3.84 -1.43
CA ASP A 66 1.85 -5.28 -1.58
C ASP A 66 0.36 -5.52 -1.90
N PRO A 67 0.00 -5.78 -3.18
CA PRO A 67 -1.37 -5.90 -3.66
C PRO A 67 -1.94 -7.31 -3.41
N VAL A 68 -1.76 -7.84 -2.20
CA VAL A 68 -2.14 -9.22 -1.82
C VAL A 68 -3.52 -9.58 -2.36
N ALA A 69 -3.57 -10.69 -3.10
CA ALA A 69 -4.77 -11.25 -3.69
C ALA A 69 -5.58 -10.27 -4.58
N VAL A 70 -4.94 -9.32 -5.27
CA VAL A 70 -5.59 -8.24 -6.05
C VAL A 70 -6.80 -8.68 -6.90
N SER A 71 -6.78 -9.89 -7.47
CA SER A 71 -7.85 -10.44 -8.30
C SER A 71 -9.02 -11.06 -7.54
N ALA A 72 -8.99 -11.09 -6.20
CA ALA A 72 -9.98 -11.78 -5.38
C ALA A 72 -11.35 -11.10 -5.37
N SER A 73 -11.42 -9.80 -5.67
CA SER A 73 -12.68 -9.06 -5.81
C SER A 73 -12.49 -7.77 -6.59
N GLU A 74 -13.56 -7.26 -7.20
CA GLU A 74 -13.56 -5.96 -7.88
C GLU A 74 -13.19 -4.81 -6.95
N PHE A 75 -13.70 -4.83 -5.71
CA PHE A 75 -13.37 -3.83 -4.69
C PHE A 75 -11.86 -3.74 -4.45
N ARG A 76 -11.21 -4.91 -4.34
CA ARG A 76 -9.77 -5.00 -4.13
C ARG A 76 -8.99 -4.56 -5.36
N LEU A 77 -9.38 -5.01 -6.55
CA LEU A 77 -8.73 -4.60 -7.80
C LEU A 77 -8.78 -3.08 -7.99
N LYS A 78 -9.97 -2.49 -7.84
CA LYS A 78 -10.16 -1.03 -7.94
C LYS A 78 -9.31 -0.29 -6.92
N THR A 79 -9.32 -0.73 -5.67
CA THR A 79 -8.49 -0.15 -4.60
C THR A 79 -7.00 -0.22 -4.93
N CYS A 80 -6.52 -1.36 -5.43
CA CYS A 80 -5.11 -1.52 -5.80
C CYS A 80 -4.73 -0.60 -6.97
N LEU A 81 -5.58 -0.46 -7.99
CA LEU A 81 -5.35 0.47 -9.10
C LEU A 81 -5.28 1.92 -8.60
N GLU A 82 -6.18 2.32 -7.70
CA GLU A 82 -6.14 3.65 -7.08
C GLU A 82 -4.82 3.87 -6.31
N LEU A 83 -4.39 2.92 -5.48
CA LEU A 83 -3.13 3.04 -4.74
C LEU A 83 -1.90 3.07 -5.66
N VAL A 84 -1.90 2.35 -6.78
CA VAL A 84 -0.81 2.42 -7.77
C VAL A 84 -0.67 3.82 -8.37
N THR A 85 -1.78 4.56 -8.56
CA THR A 85 -1.70 5.94 -9.06
C THR A 85 -0.96 6.89 -8.11
N LEU A 86 -0.82 6.51 -6.83
CA LEU A 86 -0.03 7.22 -5.83
C LEU A 86 1.47 6.89 -5.93
N LYS A 87 1.93 6.22 -6.99
CA LYS A 87 3.35 6.05 -7.34
C LYS A 87 4.21 5.44 -6.21
N PRO A 88 3.94 4.20 -5.77
CA PRO A 88 4.84 3.49 -4.86
C PRO A 88 6.25 3.37 -5.45
N ALA A 89 7.26 3.44 -4.59
CA ALA A 89 8.64 3.22 -4.99
C ALA A 89 8.88 1.76 -5.41
N VAL A 90 8.18 0.82 -4.77
CA VAL A 90 8.24 -0.62 -5.08
C VAL A 90 6.84 -1.22 -5.01
N ILE A 91 6.49 -2.03 -6.01
CA ILE A 91 5.33 -2.93 -5.94
C ILE A 91 5.87 -4.36 -5.81
N ARG A 92 5.48 -5.05 -4.74
CA ARG A 92 5.90 -6.43 -4.47
C ARG A 92 4.68 -7.33 -4.44
N GLY A 93 4.64 -8.34 -5.29
CA GLY A 93 3.60 -9.35 -5.32
C GLY A 93 4.10 -10.63 -5.99
N ASN A 94 3.32 -11.70 -5.92
CA ASN A 94 3.59 -12.90 -6.70
C ASN A 94 3.28 -12.68 -8.20
N ALA A 95 3.62 -13.65 -9.04
CA ALA A 95 3.46 -13.52 -10.48
C ALA A 95 2.01 -13.24 -10.91
N SER A 96 1.01 -13.90 -10.31
CA SER A 96 -0.40 -13.71 -10.69
C SER A 96 -0.93 -12.34 -10.25
N GLU A 97 -0.51 -11.84 -9.09
CA GLU A 97 -0.87 -10.51 -8.59
C GLU A 97 -0.31 -9.40 -9.49
N ILE A 98 0.97 -9.50 -9.85
CA ILE A 98 1.62 -8.51 -10.74
C ILE A 98 0.99 -8.53 -12.14
N LEU A 99 0.71 -9.72 -12.70
CA LEU A 99 0.06 -9.83 -14.00
C LEU A 99 -1.36 -9.23 -13.98
N ALA A 100 -2.14 -9.49 -12.94
CA ALA A 100 -3.49 -8.95 -12.81
C ALA A 100 -3.49 -7.42 -12.74
N LEU A 101 -2.59 -6.84 -11.95
CA LEU A 101 -2.45 -5.39 -11.82
C LEU A 101 -2.01 -4.74 -13.14
N ALA A 102 -1.06 -5.37 -13.85
CA ALA A 102 -0.58 -4.89 -15.14
C ALA A 102 -1.65 -5.00 -16.25
N ASN A 103 -2.43 -6.08 -16.28
CA ASN A 103 -3.52 -6.27 -17.24
C ASN A 103 -4.64 -5.24 -17.04
N ALA A 104 -5.12 -5.07 -15.81
CA ALA A 104 -6.17 -4.11 -15.52
C ALA A 104 -5.74 -2.65 -15.83
N SER A 105 -4.44 -2.36 -15.68
CA SER A 105 -3.88 -1.07 -16.09
C SER A 105 -3.89 -0.86 -17.61
N ARG A 106 -3.79 -1.93 -18.41
CA ARG A 106 -3.86 -1.86 -19.89
C ARG A 106 -5.29 -1.69 -20.39
N ASP A 107 -6.25 -2.42 -19.82
CA ASP A 107 -7.65 -2.39 -20.28
C ASP A 107 -8.30 -1.01 -20.07
N THR A 108 -7.89 -0.30 -19.01
CA THR A 108 -8.31 1.09 -18.77
C THR A 108 -7.76 2.08 -19.81
N HIS A 109 -6.67 1.76 -20.50
CA HIS A 109 -6.07 2.58 -21.55
C HIS A 109 -6.54 2.20 -22.96
N SER A 110 -6.99 0.95 -23.17
CA SER A 110 -7.48 0.46 -24.46
C SER A 110 -8.93 0.83 -24.77
N SER A 111 -9.61 1.52 -23.84
CA SER A 111 -11.01 1.98 -23.97
C SER A 111 -11.13 3.49 -24.22
N LYS A 112 -10.05 4.15 -24.67
CA LYS A 112 -10.03 5.55 -25.10
C LYS A 112 -9.61 5.69 -26.55
#